data_AF-A0A0L7RB30-F1
#
_entry.id   AF-A0A0L7RB30-F1
#
_cell.length_a   1.000
_cell.length_b   1.000
_cell.length_c   1.000
_cell.angle_alpha   90.00
_cell.angle_beta   90.00
_cell.angle_gamma   90.00
#
_symmetry.space_group_name_H-M   'P 1'
#
loop_
_entity.id
_entity.type
_entity.pdbx_description
1 polymer ?
#
loop_
_entity_poly.entity_id
_entity_poly.type
_entity_poly.pdbx_seq_one_letter_code
_entity_poly.pdbx_strand_id
1 'polypeptide(L)'
;MLILDQLGIKISDCRGQGYDNGANMRGIYQGVQANILRVNPKAFYVPCGSHNLNLLLGDIAKSSTQVLRFFGVLQKIYTIFAASTSRWDVLKKHVEKITPKPLSETRWECRFDSVKAIRFRNALIEIGKNASDNKLKIEILSIVRKINEFEFIASLIIWYEILSKINIVSKVLENQKMQIDLATKHLKGLNVFFAEHRNEVFRRAGTERMGSSLTGFMARSHEKVIFENKDAS
;
A
#
# COMPACT_ATOMS: atom_id res chain seq x y z
N MET A 1 0.91 -35.88 -13.13
CA MET A 1 0.84 -36.27 -11.71
C MET A 1 0.56 -35.01 -10.93
N LEU A 2 -0.66 -34.85 -10.42
CA LEU A 2 -1.01 -33.69 -9.60
C LEU A 2 -0.30 -33.86 -8.25
N ILE A 3 0.16 -32.78 -7.63
CA ILE A 3 0.79 -32.83 -6.30
C ILE A 3 -0.09 -33.53 -5.25
N LEU A 4 -1.41 -33.51 -5.46
CA LEU A 4 -2.40 -34.23 -4.66
C LEU A 4 -2.16 -35.75 -4.67
N ASP A 5 -1.82 -36.32 -5.83
CA ASP A 5 -1.56 -37.75 -5.97
C ASP A 5 -0.32 -38.17 -5.17
N GLN A 6 0.73 -37.33 -5.20
CA GLN A 6 1.95 -37.54 -4.40
C GLN A 6 1.70 -37.49 -2.89
N LEU A 7 0.72 -36.68 -2.47
CA LEU A 7 0.32 -36.52 -1.07
C LEU A 7 -0.78 -37.52 -0.65
N GLY A 8 -1.24 -38.39 -1.57
CA GLY A 8 -2.35 -39.31 -1.31
C GLY A 8 -3.71 -38.63 -1.09
N ILE A 9 -3.85 -37.37 -1.49
CA ILE A 9 -5.08 -36.58 -1.34
C ILE A 9 -5.98 -36.84 -2.56
N LYS A 10 -7.17 -37.40 -2.32
CA LYS A 10 -8.14 -37.66 -3.38
C LYS A 10 -8.84 -36.38 -3.83
N ILE A 11 -8.69 -36.04 -5.11
CA ILE A 11 -9.33 -34.85 -5.69
C ILE A 11 -10.87 -34.88 -5.57
N SER A 12 -11.50 -36.06 -5.51
CA SER A 12 -12.95 -36.24 -5.32
C SER A 12 -13.47 -35.65 -4.00
N ASP A 13 -12.59 -35.55 -3.01
CA ASP A 13 -12.93 -35.11 -1.66
C ASP A 13 -12.74 -33.60 -1.51
N CYS A 14 -12.09 -32.95 -2.47
CA CYS A 14 -11.99 -31.50 -2.51
C CYS A 14 -13.37 -30.85 -2.69
N ARG A 15 -13.58 -29.74 -1.97
CA ARG A 15 -14.83 -28.95 -2.00
C ARG A 15 -14.61 -27.48 -2.35
N GLY A 16 -13.36 -27.04 -2.38
CA GLY A 16 -13.00 -25.69 -2.76
C GLY A 16 -11.60 -25.64 -3.32
N GLN A 17 -11.35 -24.61 -4.11
CA GLN A 17 -10.04 -24.24 -4.63
C GLN A 17 -9.91 -22.73 -4.52
N GLY A 18 -8.78 -22.24 -3.99
CA GLY A 18 -8.56 -20.81 -3.76
C GLY A 18 -7.15 -20.38 -4.12
N TYR A 19 -7.05 -19.37 -4.98
CA TYR A 19 -5.79 -18.81 -5.46
C TYR A 19 -6.03 -17.45 -6.14
N ASP A 20 -4.98 -16.84 -6.69
CA ASP A 20 -5.03 -15.52 -7.31
C ASP A 20 -5.91 -15.46 -8.58
N ASN A 21 -6.10 -14.24 -9.07
CA ASN A 21 -6.94 -13.98 -10.25
C ASN A 21 -6.14 -13.96 -11.56
N GLY A 22 -4.94 -14.56 -11.58
CA GLY A 22 -4.15 -14.66 -12.80
C GLY A 22 -4.93 -15.36 -13.91
N ALA A 23 -4.72 -14.97 -15.17
CA ALA A 23 -5.45 -15.53 -16.31
C ALA A 23 -5.32 -17.07 -16.40
N ASN A 24 -4.13 -17.59 -16.09
CA ASN A 24 -3.86 -19.03 -16.05
C ASN A 24 -4.54 -19.73 -14.86
N MET A 25 -4.92 -19.00 -13.82
CA MET A 25 -5.57 -19.54 -12.62
C MET A 25 -7.09 -19.46 -12.76
N ARG A 26 -7.63 -18.25 -12.98
CA ARG A 26 -9.07 -17.99 -13.12
C ARG A 26 -9.65 -18.25 -14.50
N GLY A 27 -8.85 -18.65 -15.50
CA GLY A 27 -9.36 -18.87 -16.86
C GLY A 27 -10.50 -19.89 -16.89
N ILE A 28 -11.63 -19.56 -17.52
CA ILE A 28 -12.83 -20.44 -17.57
C ILE A 28 -12.68 -21.59 -18.58
N TYR A 29 -11.73 -21.49 -19.51
CA TYR A 29 -11.52 -22.50 -20.56
C TYR A 29 -10.27 -23.36 -20.32
N GLN A 30 -9.15 -22.72 -20.02
CA GLN A 30 -7.84 -23.38 -19.86
C GLN A 30 -7.17 -23.04 -18.53
N GLY A 31 -7.86 -22.33 -17.64
CA GLY A 31 -7.32 -22.01 -16.33
C GLY A 31 -7.33 -23.21 -15.40
N VAL A 32 -6.53 -23.15 -14.34
CA VAL A 32 -6.53 -24.14 -13.27
C VAL A 32 -7.95 -24.37 -12.73
N GLN A 33 -8.77 -23.32 -12.60
CA GLN A 33 -10.14 -23.48 -12.10
C GLN A 33 -10.99 -24.39 -12.97
N ALA A 34 -10.89 -24.21 -14.29
CA ALA A 34 -11.67 -24.97 -15.26
C ALA A 34 -11.20 -26.43 -15.28
N ASN A 35 -9.89 -26.64 -15.20
CA ASN A 35 -9.31 -27.99 -15.18
C ASN A 35 -9.69 -28.76 -13.91
N ILE A 36 -9.64 -28.13 -12.73
CA ILE A 36 -10.07 -28.78 -11.49
C ILE A 36 -11.58 -29.04 -11.49
N LEU A 37 -12.40 -28.10 -11.97
CA LEU A 37 -13.86 -28.29 -12.06
C LEU A 37 -14.26 -29.39 -13.05
N ARG A 38 -13.49 -29.61 -14.13
CA ARG A 38 -13.70 -30.75 -15.05
C ARG A 38 -13.49 -32.10 -14.35
N VAL A 39 -12.51 -32.19 -13.45
CA VAL A 39 -12.21 -33.43 -12.72
C VAL A 39 -13.12 -33.61 -11.51
N ASN A 40 -13.42 -32.52 -10.80
CA ASN A 40 -14.33 -32.51 -9.66
C ASN A 40 -15.21 -31.25 -9.68
N PRO A 41 -16.46 -31.34 -10.18
CA PRO A 41 -17.40 -30.22 -10.22
C PRO A 41 -17.78 -29.65 -8.84
N LYS A 42 -17.49 -30.38 -7.74
CA LYS A 42 -17.77 -29.94 -6.37
C LYS A 42 -16.68 -29.06 -5.77
N ALA A 43 -15.52 -28.92 -6.42
CA ALA A 43 -14.42 -28.10 -5.95
C ALA A 43 -14.58 -26.65 -6.42
N PHE A 44 -15.46 -25.88 -5.77
CA PHE A 44 -15.78 -24.51 -6.20
C PHE A 44 -14.59 -23.56 -6.10
N TYR A 45 -14.43 -22.70 -7.11
CA TYR A 45 -13.37 -21.69 -7.12
C TYR A 45 -13.74 -20.44 -6.31
N VAL A 46 -12.89 -20.10 -5.35
CA VAL A 46 -12.99 -18.88 -4.55
C VAL A 46 -11.77 -18.01 -4.83
N PRO A 47 -11.95 -16.79 -5.37
CA PRO A 47 -10.82 -15.89 -5.60
C PRO A 47 -10.19 -15.45 -4.28
N CYS A 48 -8.88 -15.28 -4.29
CA CYS A 48 -8.13 -14.88 -3.10
C CYS A 48 -8.54 -13.48 -2.60
N GLY A 49 -9.01 -13.41 -1.35
CA GLY A 49 -9.50 -12.17 -0.73
C GLY A 49 -8.42 -11.09 -0.58
N SER A 50 -7.21 -11.45 -0.16
CA SER A 50 -6.09 -10.51 -0.06
C SER A 50 -5.68 -9.97 -1.44
N HIS A 51 -5.70 -10.82 -2.47
CA HIS A 51 -5.44 -10.40 -3.84
C HIS A 51 -6.52 -9.43 -4.35
N ASN A 52 -7.80 -9.70 -4.08
CA ASN A 52 -8.89 -8.79 -4.44
C ASN A 52 -8.75 -7.42 -3.75
N LEU A 53 -8.41 -7.40 -2.47
CA LEU A 53 -8.17 -6.16 -1.72
C LEU A 53 -6.99 -5.37 -2.31
N ASN A 54 -5.94 -6.07 -2.74
CA ASN A 54 -4.79 -5.48 -3.42
C ASN A 54 -5.16 -4.89 -4.80
N LEU A 55 -6.02 -5.56 -5.58
CA LEU A 55 -6.52 -5.04 -6.86
C LEU A 55 -7.36 -3.78 -6.66
N LEU A 56 -8.29 -3.79 -5.69
CA LEU A 56 -9.09 -2.63 -5.33
C LEU A 56 -8.21 -1.41 -5.00
N LEU A 57 -7.16 -1.61 -4.20
CA LEU A 57 -6.17 -0.57 -3.91
C LEU A 57 -5.48 -0.05 -5.17
N GLY A 58 -5.14 -0.95 -6.09
CA GLY A 58 -4.64 -0.66 -7.44
C GLY A 58 -5.51 0.35 -8.18
N ASP A 59 -6.82 0.09 -8.19
CA ASP A 59 -7.79 0.91 -8.89
C ASP A 59 -8.01 2.26 -8.20
N ILE A 60 -8.13 2.28 -6.87
CA ILE A 60 -8.29 3.54 -6.10
C ILE A 60 -7.08 4.45 -6.33
N ALA A 61 -5.88 3.90 -6.45
CA ALA A 61 -4.70 4.72 -6.69
C ALA A 61 -4.54 5.25 -8.12
N LYS A 62 -5.40 4.80 -9.03
CA LYS A 62 -5.51 5.30 -10.41
C LYS A 62 -6.77 6.16 -10.59
N SER A 63 -7.54 6.38 -9.52
CA SER A 63 -8.85 7.06 -9.57
C SER A 63 -8.80 8.54 -9.92
N SER A 64 -7.67 9.22 -9.72
CA SER A 64 -7.54 10.65 -10.05
C SER A 64 -6.11 11.06 -10.37
N THR A 65 -5.97 12.15 -11.12
CA THR A 65 -4.68 12.76 -11.44
C THR A 65 -3.91 13.17 -10.19
N GLN A 66 -4.60 13.62 -9.13
CA GLN A 66 -3.95 14.03 -7.88
C GLN A 66 -3.29 12.84 -7.19
N VAL A 67 -3.99 11.72 -7.14
CA VAL A 67 -3.49 10.47 -6.56
C VAL A 67 -2.33 9.92 -7.38
N LEU A 68 -2.43 9.93 -8.71
CA LEU A 68 -1.34 9.53 -9.61
C LEU A 68 -0.08 10.39 -9.39
N ARG A 69 -0.23 11.71 -9.26
CA ARG A 69 0.88 12.62 -8.95
C ARG A 69 1.52 12.30 -7.60
N PHE A 70 0.70 12.09 -6.57
CA PHE A 70 1.17 11.74 -5.24
C PHE A 70 2.02 10.47 -5.24
N PHE A 71 1.48 9.35 -5.76
CA PHE A 71 2.24 8.11 -5.86
C PHE A 71 3.44 8.22 -6.82
N GLY A 72 3.34 9.01 -7.89
CA GLY A 72 4.46 9.28 -8.78
C GLY A 72 5.64 9.94 -8.08
N VAL A 73 5.41 10.88 -7.17
CA VAL A 73 6.46 11.49 -6.33
C VAL A 73 7.08 10.45 -5.40
N LEU A 74 6.27 9.62 -4.74
CA LEU A 74 6.76 8.53 -3.88
C LEU A 74 7.65 7.54 -4.65
N GLN A 75 7.26 7.19 -5.87
CA GLN A 75 8.06 6.32 -6.74
C GLN A 75 9.41 6.96 -7.09
N LYS A 76 9.43 8.26 -7.41
CA LYS A 76 10.69 8.97 -7.69
C LYS A 76 11.62 8.98 -6.50
N ILE A 77 11.09 9.22 -5.30
CA ILE A 77 11.87 9.16 -4.06
C ILE A 77 12.51 7.78 -3.89
N TYR A 78 11.73 6.70 -4.07
CA TYR A 78 12.26 5.34 -4.04
C TYR A 78 13.38 5.13 -5.08
N THR A 79 13.14 5.52 -6.33
CA THR A 79 14.11 5.35 -7.43
C THR A 79 15.42 6.08 -7.15
N ILE A 80 15.39 7.27 -6.53
CA ILE A 80 16.60 7.99 -6.13
C ILE A 80 17.43 7.19 -5.13
N PHE A 81 16.80 6.60 -4.10
CA PHE A 81 17.54 5.80 -3.12
C PHE A 81 18.01 4.47 -3.70
N ALA A 82 17.16 3.78 -4.44
CA ALA A 82 17.43 2.45 -4.98
C ALA A 82 18.51 2.45 -6.08
N ALA A 83 18.76 3.59 -6.72
CA ALA A 83 19.70 3.66 -7.83
C ALA A 83 21.19 3.66 -7.41
N SER A 84 21.54 3.71 -6.11
CA SER A 84 22.88 3.26 -5.66
C SER A 84 22.91 2.84 -4.19
N THR A 85 23.80 1.92 -3.86
CA THR A 85 24.05 1.47 -2.48
C THR A 85 24.45 2.62 -1.56
N SER A 86 25.29 3.54 -2.04
CA SER A 86 25.70 4.73 -1.27
C SER A 86 24.52 5.63 -0.87
N ARG A 87 23.55 5.82 -1.76
CA ARG A 87 22.33 6.61 -1.47
C ARG A 87 21.41 5.87 -0.51
N TRP A 88 21.34 4.54 -0.65
CA TRP A 88 20.62 3.68 0.28
C TRP A 88 21.20 3.72 1.70
N ASP A 89 22.51 3.82 1.84
CA ASP A 89 23.16 3.94 3.14
C ASP A 89 22.86 5.30 3.79
N VAL A 90 22.82 6.39 3.01
CA VAL A 90 22.37 7.71 3.51
C VAL A 90 20.95 7.62 4.03
N LEU A 91 20.04 6.98 3.30
CA LEU A 91 18.68 6.76 3.76
C LEU A 91 18.62 6.04 5.12
N LYS A 92 19.38 4.96 5.28
CA LYS A 92 19.44 4.20 6.55
C LYS A 92 19.97 5.02 7.73
N LYS A 93 20.83 6.02 7.49
CA LYS A 93 21.30 6.94 8.55
C LYS A 93 20.18 7.84 9.09
N HIS A 94 19.24 8.23 8.23
CA HIS A 94 18.16 9.16 8.60
C HIS A 94 16.88 8.47 9.04
N VAL A 95 16.67 7.21 8.64
CA VAL A 95 15.44 6.48 8.92
C VAL A 95 15.74 5.12 9.53
N GLU A 96 15.53 5.01 10.83
CA GLU A 96 15.60 3.73 11.53
C GLU A 96 14.38 2.85 11.20
N LYS A 97 14.64 1.57 10.94
CA LYS A 97 13.65 0.49 10.80
C LYS A 97 12.66 0.57 9.62
N ILE A 98 12.69 1.62 8.78
CA ILE A 98 11.82 1.72 7.61
C ILE A 98 12.63 1.71 6.33
N THR A 99 12.31 0.75 5.49
CA THR A 99 12.88 0.61 4.16
C THR A 99 11.80 0.98 3.14
N PRO A 100 11.97 2.05 2.33
CA PRO A 100 11.07 2.34 1.23
C PRO A 100 11.08 1.15 0.27
N LYS A 101 9.90 0.65 -0.05
CA LYS A 101 9.74 -0.44 -1.00
C LYS A 101 9.26 0.14 -2.34
N PRO A 102 9.59 -0.49 -3.48
CA PRO A 102 9.08 -0.05 -4.77
C PRO A 102 7.55 -0.07 -4.75
N LEU A 103 6.91 0.85 -5.47
CA LEU A 103 5.49 0.71 -5.71
C LEU A 103 5.27 -0.51 -6.59
N SER A 104 4.81 -1.60 -5.98
CA SER A 104 4.35 -2.76 -6.73
C SER A 104 2.87 -2.60 -7.05
N GLU A 105 2.46 -3.03 -8.24
CA GLU A 105 1.04 -3.24 -8.57
C GLU A 105 0.49 -4.50 -7.87
N THR A 106 1.36 -5.47 -7.60
CA THR A 106 0.98 -6.79 -7.04
C THR A 106 1.12 -6.89 -5.52
N ARG A 107 1.79 -5.93 -4.86
CA ARG A 107 2.04 -5.93 -3.40
C ARG A 107 1.90 -4.54 -2.82
N TRP A 108 0.67 -4.13 -2.53
CA TRP A 108 0.32 -2.80 -2.03
C TRP A 108 0.67 -2.56 -0.55
N GLU A 109 0.85 -3.63 0.25
CA GLU A 109 1.35 -3.56 1.63
C GLU A 109 2.64 -2.72 1.73
N CYS A 110 3.49 -2.80 0.69
CA CYS A 110 4.72 -2.02 0.54
C CYS A 110 4.53 -0.50 0.52
N ARG A 111 3.32 0.01 0.21
CA ARG A 111 3.07 1.45 0.09
C ARG A 111 2.78 2.12 1.42
N PHE A 112 2.38 1.38 2.44
CA PHE A 112 2.15 1.92 3.78
C PHE A 112 3.43 2.50 4.40
N ASP A 113 4.57 1.86 4.17
CA ASP A 113 5.86 2.41 4.59
C ASP A 113 6.32 3.57 3.70
N SER A 114 5.98 3.55 2.41
CA SER A 114 6.29 4.63 1.48
C SER A 114 5.52 5.93 1.76
N VAL A 115 4.31 5.87 2.35
CA VAL A 115 3.58 7.07 2.81
C VAL A 115 4.15 7.67 4.10
N LYS A 116 5.24 7.12 4.64
CA LYS A 116 6.07 7.80 5.66
C LYS A 116 7.12 8.70 5.02
N ALA A 117 6.89 9.12 3.76
CA ALA A 117 7.81 9.83 2.88
C ALA A 117 8.49 11.06 3.49
N ILE A 118 7.79 11.75 4.39
CA ILE A 118 8.30 12.90 5.11
C ILE A 118 9.60 12.57 5.86
N ARG A 119 9.75 11.33 6.33
CA ARG A 119 10.95 10.83 7.04
C ARG A 119 12.17 10.76 6.12
N PHE A 120 11.96 10.68 4.80
CA PHE A 120 13.04 10.63 3.81
C PHE A 120 13.57 12.02 3.42
N ARG A 121 12.92 13.11 3.86
CA ARG A 121 13.28 14.48 3.48
C ARG A 121 14.74 14.82 3.78
N ASN A 122 15.21 14.50 4.98
CA ASN A 122 16.57 14.85 5.41
C ASN A 122 17.62 14.05 4.60
N ALA A 123 17.35 12.77 4.35
CA ALA A 123 18.18 11.95 3.48
C ALA A 123 18.25 12.48 2.04
N LEU A 124 17.11 12.92 1.46
CA LEU A 124 17.08 13.54 0.14
C LEU A 124 17.93 14.82 0.11
N ILE A 125 17.81 15.68 1.12
CA ILE A 125 18.60 16.91 1.21
C ILE A 125 20.11 16.61 1.31
N GLU A 126 20.50 15.60 2.10
CA GLU A 126 21.92 15.19 2.19
C GLU A 126 22.45 14.70 0.84
N ILE A 127 21.71 13.84 0.14
CA ILE A 127 22.09 13.37 -1.20
C ILE A 127 22.21 14.56 -2.16
N GLY A 128 21.26 15.49 -2.13
CA GLY A 128 21.27 16.67 -3.00
C GLY A 128 22.47 17.58 -2.74
N LYS A 129 22.87 17.77 -1.48
CA LYS A 129 24.06 18.57 -1.13
C LYS A 129 25.36 17.91 -1.61
N ASN A 130 25.45 16.60 -1.48
CA ASN A 130 26.67 15.83 -1.76
C ASN A 130 26.78 15.31 -3.20
N ALA A 131 25.73 15.45 -4.01
CA ALA A 131 25.76 15.05 -5.40
C ALA A 131 26.82 15.85 -6.20
N SER A 132 27.53 15.21 -7.12
CA SER A 132 28.34 15.90 -8.13
C SER A 132 27.52 16.24 -9.38
N ASP A 133 26.55 15.40 -9.71
CA ASP A 133 25.65 15.57 -10.86
C ASP A 133 24.59 16.66 -10.62
N ASN A 134 24.61 17.72 -11.43
CA ASN A 134 23.65 18.81 -11.39
C ASN A 134 22.22 18.35 -11.71
N LYS A 135 22.04 17.31 -12.54
CA LYS A 135 20.71 16.78 -12.86
C LYS A 135 20.07 16.17 -11.61
N LEU A 136 20.80 15.32 -10.89
CA LEU A 136 20.36 14.77 -9.61
C LEU A 136 20.07 15.86 -8.57
N LYS A 137 20.90 16.90 -8.47
CA LYS A 137 20.65 18.04 -7.57
C LYS A 137 19.31 18.71 -7.85
N ILE A 138 19.06 19.08 -9.11
CA ILE A 138 17.84 19.77 -9.54
C ILE A 138 16.62 18.87 -9.30
N GLU A 139 16.73 17.58 -9.60
CA GLU A 139 15.66 16.62 -9.35
C GLU A 139 15.30 16.52 -7.87
N ILE A 140 16.31 16.40 -6.99
CA ILE A 140 16.12 16.37 -5.54
C ILE A 140 15.49 17.67 -5.03
N LEU A 141 15.97 18.83 -5.48
CA LEU A 141 15.39 20.13 -5.08
C LEU A 141 13.92 20.23 -5.48
N SER A 142 13.58 19.79 -6.69
CA SER A 142 12.19 19.75 -7.18
C SER A 142 11.31 18.84 -6.33
N ILE A 143 11.80 17.65 -5.97
CA ILE A 143 11.08 16.70 -5.10
C ILE A 143 10.92 17.29 -3.70
N VAL A 144 11.98 17.85 -3.12
CA VAL A 144 11.93 18.47 -1.78
C VAL A 144 10.92 19.61 -1.76
N ARG A 145 10.84 20.43 -2.83
CA ARG A 145 9.78 21.44 -2.96
C ARG A 145 8.40 20.78 -2.98
N LYS A 146 8.22 19.75 -3.82
CA LYS A 146 6.93 19.08 -4.01
C LYS A 146 6.39 18.43 -2.75
N ILE A 147 7.25 17.80 -1.93
CA ILE A 147 6.83 17.16 -0.67
C ILE A 147 6.43 18.17 0.42
N ASN A 148 6.83 19.43 0.29
CA ASN A 148 6.42 20.50 1.21
C ASN A 148 5.14 21.22 0.73
N GLU A 149 4.62 20.90 -0.45
CA GLU A 149 3.37 21.49 -0.93
C GLU A 149 2.17 20.95 -0.12
N PHE A 150 1.22 21.84 0.19
CA PHE A 150 0.02 21.49 0.95
C PHE A 150 -0.71 20.28 0.35
N GLU A 151 -0.89 20.26 -0.97
CA GLU A 151 -1.57 19.16 -1.65
C GLU A 151 -0.91 17.80 -1.43
N PHE A 152 0.42 17.77 -1.39
CA PHE A 152 1.17 16.54 -1.16
C PHE A 152 1.02 16.10 0.29
N ILE A 153 1.13 17.02 1.24
CA ILE A 153 0.98 16.74 2.67
C ILE A 153 -0.45 16.29 3.00
N ALA A 154 -1.47 16.94 2.43
CA ALA A 154 -2.86 16.54 2.58
C ALA A 154 -3.09 15.13 2.00
N SER A 155 -2.57 14.86 0.80
CA SER A 155 -2.61 13.52 0.19
C SER A 155 -1.90 12.48 1.06
N LEU A 156 -0.74 12.82 1.63
CA LEU A 156 0.05 11.96 2.51
C LEU A 156 -0.78 11.50 3.71
N ILE A 157 -1.47 12.43 4.37
CA ILE A 157 -2.28 12.17 5.56
C ILE A 157 -3.47 11.28 5.22
N ILE A 158 -4.21 11.63 4.16
CA ILE A 158 -5.38 10.86 3.71
C ILE A 158 -4.96 9.42 3.35
N TRP A 159 -3.90 9.29 2.55
CA TRP A 159 -3.42 7.97 2.14
C TRP A 159 -2.81 7.17 3.29
N TYR A 160 -2.20 7.82 4.28
CA TYR A 160 -1.72 7.13 5.47
C TYR A 160 -2.88 6.51 6.26
N GLU A 161 -3.96 7.25 6.52
CA GLU A 161 -5.13 6.73 7.25
C GLU A 161 -5.81 5.58 6.48
N ILE A 162 -6.01 5.76 5.17
CA ILE A 162 -6.59 4.73 4.29
C ILE A 162 -5.73 3.45 4.28
N LEU A 163 -4.43 3.58 4.01
CA LEU A 163 -3.54 2.42 3.90
C LEU A 163 -3.35 1.74 5.26
N SER A 164 -3.36 2.47 6.36
CA SER A 164 -3.30 1.91 7.72
C SER A 164 -4.47 0.95 7.98
N LYS A 165 -5.70 1.40 7.69
CA LYS A 165 -6.91 0.57 7.88
C LYS A 165 -6.95 -0.62 6.95
N ILE A 166 -6.54 -0.45 5.69
CA ILE A 166 -6.50 -1.56 4.74
C ILE A 166 -5.42 -2.59 5.13
N ASN A 167 -4.26 -2.14 5.62
CA ASN A 167 -3.19 -3.02 6.07
C ASN A 167 -3.64 -3.97 7.19
N ILE A 168 -4.44 -3.48 8.15
CA ILE A 168 -5.02 -4.32 9.20
C ILE A 168 -5.87 -5.43 8.59
N VAL A 169 -6.75 -5.09 7.64
CA VAL A 169 -7.63 -6.06 6.98
C VAL A 169 -6.83 -7.04 6.12
N SER A 170 -5.78 -6.58 5.41
CA SER A 170 -4.89 -7.45 4.63
C SER A 170 -4.24 -8.52 5.50
N LYS A 171 -3.68 -8.11 6.66
CA LYS A 171 -3.07 -9.05 7.62
C LYS A 171 -4.05 -10.07 8.18
N VAL A 172 -5.32 -9.69 8.37
CA VAL A 172 -6.37 -10.65 8.77
C VAL A 172 -6.65 -11.64 7.65
N LEU A 173 -6.74 -11.19 6.40
CA LEU A 173 -7.00 -12.05 5.23
C LEU A 173 -5.83 -12.98 4.88
N GLU A 174 -4.60 -12.59 5.21
CA GLU A 174 -3.37 -13.36 4.97
C GLU A 174 -3.05 -14.36 6.09
N ASN A 175 -3.75 -14.29 7.22
CA ASN A 175 -3.50 -15.18 8.35
C ASN A 175 -3.86 -16.64 8.01
N GLN A 176 -2.93 -17.58 8.25
CA GLN A 176 -3.16 -19.02 8.01
C GLN A 176 -4.32 -19.60 8.84
N LYS A 177 -4.62 -18.99 10.00
CA LYS A 177 -5.74 -19.34 10.88
C LYS A 177 -6.93 -18.41 10.70
N MET A 178 -7.01 -17.71 9.56
CA MET A 178 -8.09 -16.78 9.27
C MET A 178 -9.45 -17.47 9.39
N GLN A 179 -10.36 -16.81 10.12
CA GLN A 179 -11.76 -17.21 10.24
C GLN A 179 -12.61 -16.30 9.35
N ILE A 180 -13.50 -16.92 8.56
CA ILE A 180 -14.32 -16.22 7.57
C ILE A 180 -15.24 -15.18 8.23
N ASP A 181 -15.78 -15.46 9.41
CA ASP A 181 -16.64 -14.53 10.15
C ASP A 181 -15.84 -13.29 10.61
N LEU A 182 -14.62 -13.50 11.10
CA LEU A 182 -13.71 -12.42 11.50
C LEU A 182 -13.30 -11.57 10.29
N ALA A 183 -12.88 -12.22 9.19
CA ALA A 183 -12.57 -11.53 7.94
C ALA A 183 -13.76 -10.68 7.45
N THR A 184 -14.97 -11.22 7.51
CA THR A 184 -16.20 -10.50 7.15
C THR A 184 -16.45 -9.30 8.05
N LYS A 185 -16.25 -9.44 9.37
CA LYS A 185 -16.35 -8.31 10.33
C LYS A 185 -15.36 -7.21 10.01
N HIS A 186 -14.09 -7.55 9.73
CA HIS A 186 -13.07 -6.56 9.37
C HIS A 186 -13.39 -5.86 8.04
N LEU A 187 -13.86 -6.58 7.03
CA LEU A 187 -14.28 -5.99 5.75
C LEU A 187 -15.48 -5.05 5.91
N LYS A 188 -16.47 -5.42 6.72
CA LYS A 188 -17.60 -4.54 7.05
C LYS A 188 -17.13 -3.28 7.79
N GLY A 189 -16.24 -3.43 8.77
CA GLY A 189 -15.63 -2.31 9.47
C GLY A 189 -14.85 -1.38 8.54
N LEU A 190 -14.12 -1.93 7.56
CA LEU A 190 -13.43 -1.15 6.54
C LEU A 190 -14.40 -0.34 5.68
N ASN A 191 -15.55 -0.90 5.32
CA ASN A 191 -16.58 -0.20 4.56
C ASN A 191 -17.19 0.96 5.36
N VAL A 192 -17.48 0.74 6.65
CA VAL A 192 -17.95 1.80 7.56
C VAL A 192 -16.90 2.91 7.68
N PHE A 193 -15.64 2.54 7.88
CA PHE A 193 -14.53 3.51 7.92
C PHE A 193 -14.49 4.38 6.66
N PHE A 194 -14.61 3.81 5.45
CA PHE A 194 -14.60 4.61 4.23
C PHE A 194 -15.77 5.60 4.15
N ALA A 195 -16.97 5.18 4.57
CA ALA A 195 -18.14 6.04 4.57
C ALA A 195 -17.98 7.23 5.54
N GLU A 196 -17.50 6.97 6.76
CA GLU A 196 -17.26 8.00 7.77
C GLU A 196 -16.09 8.92 7.41
N HIS A 197 -14.96 8.34 6.98
CA HIS A 197 -13.75 9.06 6.63
C HIS A 197 -14.00 10.02 5.46
N ARG A 198 -14.81 9.62 4.47
CA ARG A 198 -15.24 10.51 3.37
C ARG A 198 -15.87 11.78 3.93
N ASN A 199 -16.83 11.66 4.83
CA ASN A 199 -17.57 12.80 5.38
C ASN A 199 -16.67 13.69 6.25
N GLU A 200 -15.80 13.08 7.06
CA GLU A 200 -14.89 13.81 7.94
C GLU A 200 -13.81 14.57 7.18
N VAL A 201 -13.24 14.02 6.11
CA VAL A 201 -12.25 14.72 5.27
C VAL A 201 -12.84 15.98 4.65
N PHE A 202 -14.08 15.93 4.15
CA PHE A 202 -14.76 17.12 3.62
C PHE A 202 -15.01 18.18 4.69
N ARG A 203 -15.40 17.77 5.90
CA ARG A 203 -15.62 18.68 7.03
C ARG A 203 -14.32 19.35 7.48
N ARG A 204 -13.23 18.59 7.61
CA ARG A 204 -11.90 19.12 7.95
C ARG A 204 -11.40 20.12 6.91
N ALA A 205 -11.50 19.77 5.62
CA ALA A 205 -11.12 20.65 4.53
C ALA A 205 -11.92 21.98 4.51
N GLY A 206 -13.20 21.95 4.88
CA GLY A 206 -14.03 23.16 5.00
C GLY A 206 -13.65 24.05 6.19
N THR A 207 -13.23 23.46 7.31
CA THR A 207 -12.91 24.19 8.55
C THR A 207 -11.53 24.83 8.49
N GLU A 208 -10.54 24.15 7.90
CA GLU A 208 -9.16 24.63 7.76
C GLU A 208 -9.01 25.77 6.74
N ARG A 209 -9.97 25.90 5.81
CA ARG A 209 -10.03 27.03 4.89
C ARG A 209 -10.49 28.33 5.57
N MET A 210 -11.13 28.23 6.74
CA MET A 210 -11.62 29.35 7.55
C MET A 210 -10.71 29.71 8.74
N GLY A 211 -9.88 28.78 9.21
CA GLY A 211 -8.97 28.98 10.35
C GLY A 211 -7.51 28.95 9.92
N SER A 212 -6.84 30.10 9.94
CA SER A 212 -5.41 30.27 9.69
C SER A 212 -4.52 29.46 10.65
N SER A 213 -4.19 28.21 10.30
CA SER A 213 -2.88 27.58 10.54
C SER A 213 -2.88 26.14 10.02
N LEU A 214 -2.58 25.99 8.74
CA LEU A 214 -2.12 24.74 8.11
C LEU A 214 -1.03 24.05 8.98
N THR A 215 -0.21 24.86 9.64
CA THR A 215 0.88 24.47 10.53
C THR A 215 0.45 23.62 11.72
N GLY A 216 -0.72 23.85 12.32
CA GLY A 216 -1.22 23.05 13.46
C GLY A 216 -1.73 21.66 13.07
N PHE A 217 -2.40 21.55 11.91
CA PHE A 217 -2.82 20.26 11.34
C PHE A 217 -1.61 19.46 10.84
N MET A 218 -0.68 20.15 10.16
CA MET A 218 0.59 19.58 9.73
C MET A 218 1.42 19.11 10.91
N ALA A 219 1.51 19.84 12.03
CA ALA A 219 2.28 19.43 13.21
C ALA A 219 1.71 18.19 13.89
N ARG A 220 0.40 18.16 14.17
CA ARG A 220 -0.25 17.00 14.83
C ARG A 220 -0.23 15.75 13.95
N SER A 221 -0.36 15.91 12.64
CA SER A 221 -0.35 14.80 11.68
C SER A 221 1.08 14.38 11.29
N HIS A 222 2.04 15.32 11.24
CA HIS A 222 3.47 15.03 11.16
C HIS A 222 3.88 14.15 12.32
N GLU A 223 3.53 14.53 13.56
CA GLU A 223 3.93 13.75 14.74
C GLU A 223 3.36 12.33 14.68
N LYS A 224 2.11 12.20 14.24
CA LYS A 224 1.46 10.89 14.08
C LYS A 224 2.15 10.00 13.04
N VAL A 225 2.41 10.54 11.85
CA VAL A 225 3.09 9.81 10.75
C VAL A 225 4.59 9.57 11.04
N ILE A 226 5.24 10.46 11.81
CA ILE A 226 6.68 10.41 12.14
C ILE A 226 6.96 9.65 13.44
N PHE A 227 6.03 9.50 14.38
CA PHE A 227 6.34 8.94 15.71
C PHE A 227 5.48 7.73 16.14
N GLU A 228 4.39 7.35 15.47
CA GLU A 228 3.52 6.22 15.87
C GLU A 228 4.12 4.80 15.75
N ASN A 229 5.45 4.63 15.75
CA ASN A 229 6.07 3.30 15.77
C ASN A 229 7.19 3.17 16.82
N LYS A 230 7.13 3.95 17.91
CA LYS A 230 7.97 3.67 19.08
C LYS A 230 7.49 2.46 19.89
N ASP A 231 6.22 2.06 19.80
CA ASP A 231 5.62 1.09 20.75
C ASP A 231 4.89 -0.12 20.12
N ALA A 232 5.06 -0.41 18.83
CA ALA A 232 4.53 -1.65 18.24
C ALA A 232 5.64 -2.71 18.15
N SER A 233 5.88 -3.35 19.30
CA SER A 233 6.64 -4.61 19.48
C SER A 233 5.96 -5.78 18.78
#